data_AF-A0A6G1S3V4-F1
#
_entry.id   AF-A0A6G1S3V4-F1
#
_cell.length_a   1.000
_cell.length_b   1.000
_cell.length_c   1.000
_cell.angle_alpha   90.00
_cell.angle_beta   90.00
_cell.angle_gamma   90.00
#
_symmetry.space_group_name_H-M   'P 1'
#
loop_
_entity.id
_entity.type
_entity.pdbx_description
1 polymer ?
#
loop_
_entity_poly.entity_id
_entity_poly.type
_entity_poly.pdbx_seq_one_letter_code
_entity_poly.pdbx_strand_id
1 'polypeptide(L)'
;DLSRRKPCSKGDPYVVAFRSVTLPTHPASDGFTRGETLCSGFCIWPESEEMSKVAYYNQATPGYLNYVTTNVAGLSSNFCATFKACEKFLLKNKEDLIVRL
;
A
#
# COMPACT_ATOMS: atom_id res chain seq x y z
N ASP A 1 4.00 11.51 3.15
CA ASP A 1 2.70 12.15 2.91
C ASP A 1 1.70 11.10 2.43
N LEU A 2 0.43 11.26 2.78
CA LEU A 2 -0.67 10.36 2.47
C LEU A 2 -1.79 11.14 1.77
N SER A 3 -2.12 10.75 0.54
CA SER A 3 -3.26 11.29 -0.20
C SER A 3 -4.30 10.21 -0.43
N ARG A 4 -5.57 10.54 -0.20
CA ARG A 4 -6.73 9.68 -0.48
C ARG A 4 -7.65 10.37 -1.49
N ARG A 5 -8.05 9.65 -2.53
CA ARG A 5 -8.91 10.14 -3.61
C ARG A 5 -10.01 9.13 -3.91
N LYS A 6 -11.23 9.64 -4.09
CA LYS A 6 -12.36 8.86 -4.59
C LYS A 6 -12.26 8.74 -6.13
N PRO A 7 -12.90 7.74 -6.73
CA PRO A 7 -13.08 7.65 -8.18
C PRO A 7 -13.66 8.95 -8.74
N CYS A 8 -13.09 9.44 -9.83
CA CYS A 8 -13.65 10.60 -10.55
C CYS A 8 -14.82 10.19 -11.45
N SER A 9 -14.75 8.98 -12.01
CA SER A 9 -15.74 8.43 -12.92
C SER A 9 -15.94 6.92 -12.70
N LYS A 10 -16.96 6.34 -13.35
CA LYS A 10 -17.24 4.91 -13.25
C LYS A 10 -16.09 4.11 -13.87
N GLY A 11 -15.50 3.22 -13.07
CA GLY A 11 -14.34 2.40 -13.47
C GLY A 11 -13.01 2.92 -12.93
N ASP A 12 -12.95 4.17 -12.43
CA ASP A 12 -11.77 4.67 -11.74
C ASP A 12 -11.62 4.01 -10.36
N PRO A 13 -10.39 3.78 -9.89
CA PRO A 13 -10.16 3.26 -8.55
C PRO A 13 -10.30 4.34 -7.48
N TYR A 14 -10.57 3.89 -6.25
CA TYR A 14 -10.14 4.63 -5.07
C TYR A 14 -8.61 4.55 -4.99
N VAL A 15 -7.97 5.70 -4.76
CA VAL A 15 -6.51 5.80 -4.70
C VAL A 15 -6.06 6.22 -3.31
N VAL A 16 -5.15 5.44 -2.73
CA VAL A 16 -4.40 5.78 -1.52
C VAL A 16 -2.93 5.89 -1.91
N ALA A 17 -2.43 7.10 -2.08
CA ALA A 17 -1.07 7.35 -2.53
C ALA A 17 -0.16 7.77 -1.37
N PHE A 18 1.06 7.24 -1.36
CA PHE A 18 2.12 7.57 -0.43
C PHE A 18 3.35 8.04 -1.19
N ARG A 19 4.01 9.06 -0.66
CA ARG A 19 5.35 9.47 -1.07
C ARG A 19 6.16 9.92 0.14
N SER A 20 7.48 9.71 0.08
CA SER A 20 8.37 10.25 1.09
C SER A 20 8.36 11.78 1.07
N VAL A 21 8.41 12.35 2.27
CA VAL A 21 8.59 13.77 2.54
C VAL A 21 9.54 13.93 3.71
N THR A 22 10.24 15.05 3.75
CA THR A 22 11.14 15.43 4.84
C THR A 22 10.47 16.53 5.64
N LEU A 23 10.45 16.36 6.96
CA LEU A 23 9.91 17.35 7.89
C LEU A 23 11.03 17.80 8.84
N PRO A 24 11.19 19.11 9.12
CA PRO A 24 12.16 19.58 10.09
C PRO A 24 11.98 18.96 11.48
N THR A 25 10.75 18.59 11.84
CA THR A 25 10.42 17.95 13.12
C THR A 25 10.79 16.47 13.18
N HIS A 26 11.22 15.86 12.06
CA HIS A 26 11.59 14.45 11.97
C HIS A 26 12.90 14.30 11.18
N PRO A 27 14.03 14.79 11.71
CA PRO A 27 15.33 14.64 11.06
C PRO A 27 15.78 13.18 10.98
N ALA A 28 16.86 12.92 10.24
CA ALA A 28 17.53 11.63 10.31
C ALA A 28 18.04 11.36 11.74
N SER A 29 18.05 10.10 12.14
CA SER A 29 18.51 9.65 13.45
C SER A 29 19.50 8.52 13.27
N ASP A 30 20.61 8.56 14.02
CA ASP A 30 21.72 7.60 13.89
C ASP A 30 21.29 6.15 14.17
N GLY A 31 20.17 5.94 14.86
CA GLY A 31 19.62 4.60 15.13
C GLY A 31 18.83 3.99 13.97
N PHE A 32 18.56 4.74 12.89
CA PHE A 32 17.70 4.28 11.80
C PHE A 32 18.18 4.74 10.43
N THR A 33 18.28 3.80 9.49
CA THR A 33 18.41 4.15 8.08
C THR A 33 17.08 4.70 7.57
N ARG A 34 17.04 5.97 7.18
CA ARG A 34 15.85 6.59 6.58
C ARG A 34 15.60 5.99 5.19
N GLY A 35 14.58 5.14 5.09
CA GLY A 35 14.07 4.64 3.81
C GLY A 35 13.26 5.69 3.06
N GLU A 36 13.26 5.62 1.74
CA GLU A 36 12.47 6.51 0.89
C GLU A 36 11.66 5.74 -0.15
N THR A 37 10.46 6.24 -0.44
CA THR A 37 9.64 5.81 -1.57
C THR A 37 9.29 7.00 -2.44
N LEU A 38 9.49 6.86 -3.76
CA LEU A 38 9.18 7.91 -4.73
C LEU A 38 7.67 8.00 -4.94
N CYS A 39 7.05 6.86 -5.22
CA CYS A 39 5.62 6.72 -5.39
C CYS A 39 5.20 5.31 -4.97
N SER A 40 4.22 5.20 -4.08
CA SER A 40 3.60 3.93 -3.74
C SER A 40 2.13 4.15 -3.42
N GLY A 41 1.34 3.10 -3.41
CA GLY A 41 -0.06 3.26 -3.10
C GLY A 41 -0.90 2.03 -3.31
N PHE A 42 -2.16 2.18 -2.94
CA PHE A 42 -3.21 1.23 -3.27
C PHE A 42 -4.14 1.83 -4.31
N CYS A 43 -4.52 1.01 -5.27
CA CYS A 43 -5.68 1.25 -6.11
C CYS A 43 -6.73 0.16 -5.79
N ILE A 44 -7.96 0.60 -5.53
CA ILE A 44 -9.05 -0.27 -5.11
C ILE A 44 -10.21 -0.07 -6.09
N TRP A 45 -10.56 -1.11 -6.83
CA TRP A 45 -11.69 -1.11 -7.76
C TRP A 45 -12.84 -1.92 -7.19
N PRO A 46 -14.06 -1.36 -7.10
CA PRO A 46 -15.24 -2.17 -6.85
C PRO A 46 -15.53 -3.02 -8.10
N GLU A 47 -15.54 -4.35 -7.93
CA GLU A 47 -15.88 -5.30 -9.00
C GLU A 47 -17.35 -5.74 -8.88
N SER A 48 -17.86 -5.85 -7.64
CA SER A 48 -19.27 -6.09 -7.32
C SER A 48 -19.62 -5.49 -5.95
N GLU A 49 -20.85 -5.69 -5.46
CA GLU A 49 -21.28 -5.24 -4.12
C GLU A 49 -20.44 -5.83 -2.98
N GLU A 50 -19.93 -7.06 -3.15
CA GLU A 50 -19.18 -7.78 -2.11
C GLU A 50 -17.70 -8.00 -2.46
N MET A 51 -17.28 -7.63 -3.67
CA MET A 51 -15.93 -7.87 -4.17
C MET A 51 -15.25 -6.57 -4.56
N SER A 52 -13.99 -6.43 -4.15
CA SER A 52 -13.11 -5.37 -4.63
C SER A 52 -11.77 -5.95 -5.04
N LYS A 53 -11.22 -5.45 -6.15
CA LYS A 53 -9.84 -5.70 -6.55
C LYS A 53 -8.95 -4.69 -5.83
N VAL A 54 -7.97 -5.19 -5.07
CA VAL A 54 -6.99 -4.35 -4.37
C VAL A 54 -5.62 -4.60 -4.99
N ALA A 55 -5.01 -3.56 -5.55
CA ALA A 55 -3.63 -3.60 -6.04
C ALA A 55 -2.74 -2.64 -5.24
N TYR A 56 -1.54 -3.09 -4.92
CA TYR A 56 -0.49 -2.26 -4.33
C TYR A 56 0.57 -1.98 -5.39
N TYR A 57 0.98 -0.73 -5.48
CA TYR A 57 2.03 -0.27 -6.37
C TYR A 57 3.18 0.27 -5.53
N ASN A 58 4.39 -0.04 -5.96
CA ASN A 58 5.59 0.49 -5.37
C ASN A 58 6.62 0.76 -6.47
N GLN A 59 6.91 2.03 -6.68
CA GLN A 59 8.03 2.46 -7.51
C GLN A 59 9.30 2.29 -6.67
N ALA A 60 9.97 1.15 -6.88
CA ALA A 60 11.11 0.73 -6.07
C ALA A 60 12.22 1.79 -6.06
N THR A 61 12.79 2.02 -4.88
CA THR A 61 14.00 2.81 -4.72
C THR A 61 15.20 1.89 -4.43
N PRO A 62 16.44 2.34 -4.71
CA PRO A 62 17.62 1.50 -4.51
C PRO A 62 17.77 0.93 -3.10
N GLY A 63 17.28 1.64 -2.08
CA GLY A 63 17.46 1.29 -0.66
C GLY A 63 16.87 -0.05 -0.23
N TYR A 64 15.94 -0.63 -1.00
CA TYR A 64 15.37 -1.96 -0.72
C TYR A 64 15.26 -2.83 -1.99
N LEU A 65 16.06 -2.54 -3.02
CA LEU A 65 16.00 -3.25 -4.30
C LEU A 65 16.26 -4.75 -4.13
N ASN A 66 17.22 -5.16 -3.31
CA ASN A 66 17.50 -6.57 -3.03
C ASN A 66 16.27 -7.31 -2.49
N TYR A 67 15.54 -6.68 -1.57
CA TYR A 67 14.30 -7.24 -1.03
C TYR A 67 13.24 -7.41 -2.11
N VAL A 68 13.10 -6.42 -2.99
CA VAL A 68 12.17 -6.48 -4.13
C VAL A 68 12.55 -7.60 -5.08
N THR A 69 13.82 -7.66 -5.51
CA THR A 69 14.26 -8.65 -6.50
C THR A 69 14.16 -10.08 -5.96
N THR A 70 14.49 -10.32 -4.68
CA THR A 70 14.30 -11.65 -4.06
C THR A 70 12.83 -12.09 -4.09
N ASN A 71 11.90 -11.20 -3.78
CA ASN A 71 10.46 -11.53 -3.82
C ASN A 71 9.96 -11.72 -5.26
N VAL A 72 10.33 -10.83 -6.18
CA VAL A 72 9.91 -10.89 -7.59
C VAL A 72 10.48 -12.11 -8.30
N ALA A 73 11.72 -12.51 -8.00
CA ALA A 73 12.34 -13.73 -8.51
C ALA A 73 11.72 -15.01 -7.91
N GLY A 74 10.77 -14.91 -6.97
CA GLY A 74 10.12 -16.06 -6.34
C GLY A 74 10.98 -16.74 -5.27
N LEU A 75 12.10 -16.14 -4.89
CA LEU A 75 13.01 -16.66 -3.85
C LEU A 75 12.53 -16.32 -2.43
N SER A 76 11.49 -15.48 -2.31
CA SER A 76 10.79 -15.17 -1.06
C SER A 76 9.29 -15.04 -1.31
N SER A 77 8.49 -15.34 -0.29
CA SER A 77 7.03 -15.23 -0.31
C SER A 77 6.51 -14.04 0.49
N ASN A 78 7.39 -13.15 0.98
CA ASN A 78 7.02 -12.06 1.89
C ASN A 78 5.95 -11.12 1.30
N PHE A 79 6.03 -10.81 0.00
CA PHE A 79 4.99 -10.02 -0.68
C PHE A 79 3.63 -10.72 -0.62
N CYS A 80 3.56 -12.00 -0.98
CA CYS A 80 2.33 -12.78 -0.98
C CYS A 80 1.79 -12.97 0.44
N ALA A 81 2.65 -13.26 1.42
CA ALA A 81 2.27 -13.39 2.82
C ALA A 81 1.69 -12.08 3.38
N THR A 82 2.31 -10.94 3.06
CA THR A 82 1.83 -9.62 3.48
C THR A 82 0.48 -9.29 2.83
N PHE A 83 0.31 -9.60 1.55
CA PHE A 83 -0.97 -9.41 0.86
C PHE A 83 -2.09 -10.27 1.43
N LYS A 84 -1.81 -11.54 1.76
CA LYS A 84 -2.77 -12.43 2.45
C LYS A 84 -3.14 -11.92 3.84
N ALA A 85 -2.18 -11.34 4.58
CA ALA A 85 -2.47 -10.72 5.86
C ALA A 85 -3.35 -9.46 5.69
N CYS A 86 -3.10 -8.67 4.65
CA CYS A 86 -3.93 -7.51 4.29
C CYS A 86 -5.38 -7.93 3.97
N GLU A 87 -5.56 -8.96 3.14
CA GLU A 87 -6.88 -9.53 2.84
C GLU A 87 -7.62 -9.96 4.13
N LYS A 88 -6.97 -10.74 4.99
CA LYS A 88 -7.54 -11.15 6.28
C LYS A 88 -7.92 -9.96 7.16
N PHE A 89 -7.09 -8.93 7.18
CA PHE A 89 -7.39 -7.69 7.90
C PHE A 89 -8.65 -7.02 7.35
N LEU A 90 -8.77 -6.87 6.03
CA LEU A 90 -9.94 -6.25 5.40
C LEU A 90 -11.21 -7.05 5.68
N LEU A 91 -11.17 -8.38 5.52
CA LEU A 91 -12.31 -9.25 5.78
C LEU A 91 -12.77 -9.19 7.25
N LYS A 92 -11.82 -9.20 8.19
CA LYS A 92 -12.15 -9.10 9.63
C LYS A 92 -12.82 -7.78 9.99
N ASN A 93 -12.51 -6.70 9.29
CA ASN A 93 -13.04 -5.36 9.58
C ASN A 93 -14.23 -4.98 8.68
N LYS A 94 -14.74 -5.89 7.83
CA LYS A 94 -15.85 -5.62 6.90
C LYS A 94 -17.12 -5.21 7.65
N GLU A 95 -17.45 -5.90 8.74
CA GLU A 95 -18.68 -5.68 9.52
C GLU A 95 -18.62 -4.39 10.36
N ASP A 96 -17.47 -4.10 10.98
CA ASP A 96 -17.25 -2.88 11.77
C ASP A 96 -17.36 -1.59 10.93
N LEU A 97 -17.12 -1.68 9.62
CA LEU A 97 -17.25 -0.57 8.67
C LEU A 97 -18.69 -0.34 8.21
N ILE A 98 -19.51 -1.40 8.10
CA ILE A 98 -20.94 -1.29 7.76
C ILE A 98 -21.72 -0.59 8.88
N VAL A 99 -21.32 -0.79 10.15
CA VAL A 99 -21.96 -0.15 11.31
C VAL A 99 -21.60 1.33 11.45
N ARG A 100 -20.54 1.80 10.77
CA ARG A 100 -20.01 3.18 10.86
C ARG A 100 -20.35 4.08 9.66
N LEU A 101 -21.05 3.54 8.66
CA LEU A 101 -21.57 4.26 7.50
C LEU A 101 -23.08 4.47 7.65
#